data_AF-A0A2A4RLL6-F1
#
_entry.id   AF-A0A2A4RLL6-F1
#
_cell.length_a   1.000
_cell.length_b   1.000
_cell.length_c   1.000
_cell.angle_alpha   90.00
_cell.angle_beta   90.00
_cell.angle_gamma   90.00
#
_symmetry.space_group_name_H-M   'P 1'
#
loop_
_entity.id
_entity.type
_entity.pdbx_description
1 polymer ?
#
loop_
_entity_poly.entity_id
_entity_poly.type
_entity_poly.pdbx_seq_one_letter_code
_entity_poly.pdbx_strand_id
1 'polypeptide(L)'
;MNKRIKFLVLFTLFIVPLLFYIFLSKGIYKYANLPILTENVVDVAGSETFKDYFTVVCFLGDDLSSTKGQLYNLNETIYKRYNQSLYFQTVVIVPPGNETELIAVKKRLGTYADASKWKFVTASKEEIVAIFNSFDSPYKLNDNFGSE
;
A
#
# COMPACT_ATOMS: atom_id res chain seq x y z
N MET A 1 37.63 -7.40 41.98
CA MET A 1 37.17 -6.53 40.89
C MET A 1 36.28 -5.42 41.47
N ASN A 2 36.54 -4.16 41.16
CA ASN A 2 35.75 -3.02 41.68
C ASN A 2 34.28 -3.17 41.27
N LYS A 3 33.33 -2.95 42.20
CA LYS A 3 31.87 -3.05 41.94
C LYS A 3 31.45 -2.20 40.73
N ARG A 4 32.07 -1.04 40.53
CA ARG A 4 31.82 -0.17 39.37
C ARG A 4 32.25 -0.81 38.04
N ILE A 5 33.41 -1.47 38.03
CA ILE A 5 33.92 -2.18 36.86
C ILE A 5 33.02 -3.38 36.53
N LYS A 6 32.60 -4.15 37.54
CA LYS A 6 31.67 -5.27 37.33
C LYS A 6 30.34 -4.80 36.73
N PHE A 7 29.80 -3.69 37.21
CA PHE A 7 28.57 -3.10 36.67
C PHE A 7 28.74 -2.63 35.23
N LEU A 8 29.82 -1.89 34.92
CA LEU A 8 30.11 -1.43 33.57
C LEU A 8 30.28 -2.59 32.58
N VAL A 9 31.02 -3.62 32.97
CA VAL A 9 31.25 -4.82 32.15
C VAL A 9 29.92 -5.51 31.86
N LEU A 10 29.09 -5.74 32.88
CA LEU A 10 27.80 -6.41 32.72
C LEU A 10 26.81 -5.61 31.86
N PHE A 11 26.76 -4.28 32.06
CA PHE A 11 25.95 -3.37 31.26
C PHE A 11 26.38 -3.39 29.79
N THR A 12 27.69 -3.30 29.54
CA THR A 12 28.26 -3.33 28.18
C THR A 12 27.97 -4.67 27.50
N LEU A 13 28.12 -5.78 28.22
CA LEU A 13 27.88 -7.13 27.69
C LEU A 13 26.42 -7.35 27.25
N PHE A 14 25.47 -6.60 27.83
CA PHE A 14 24.05 -6.70 27.50
C PHE A 14 23.61 -5.67 26.46
N ILE A 15 23.99 -4.40 26.63
CA ILE A 15 23.51 -3.28 25.80
C ILE A 15 24.21 -3.22 24.46
N VAL A 16 25.52 -3.47 24.39
CA VAL A 16 26.27 -3.37 23.12
C VAL A 16 25.79 -4.38 22.08
N PRO A 17 25.55 -5.67 22.40
CA PRO A 17 24.98 -6.60 21.43
C PRO A 17 23.59 -6.20 20.94
N LEU A 18 22.74 -5.61 21.78
CA LEU A 18 21.42 -5.13 21.39
C LEU A 18 21.52 -3.94 20.43
N LEU A 19 22.38 -2.96 20.75
CA LEU A 19 22.64 -1.83 19.85
C LEU A 19 23.24 -2.29 18.52
N PHE A 20 24.15 -3.27 18.55
CA PHE A 20 24.73 -3.85 17.36
C PHE A 20 23.68 -4.62 16.53
N TYR A 21 22.77 -5.35 17.17
CA TYR A 21 21.64 -6.00 16.52
C TYR A 21 20.72 -4.97 15.85
N ILE A 22 20.35 -3.89 16.55
CA ILE A 22 19.54 -2.80 15.98
C ILE A 22 20.28 -2.11 14.83
N PHE A 23 21.59 -1.94 14.94
CA PHE A 23 22.42 -1.39 13.88
C PHE A 23 22.44 -2.30 12.63
N LEU A 24 22.64 -3.61 12.82
CA LEU A 24 22.58 -4.59 11.74
C LEU A 24 21.19 -4.72 11.13
N SER A 25 20.12 -4.65 11.94
CA SER A 25 18.74 -4.71 11.44
C SER A 25 18.39 -3.49 10.58
N LYS A 26 19.04 -2.35 10.83
CA LYS A 26 18.98 -1.16 9.96
C LYS A 26 19.87 -1.28 8.72
N GLY A 27 20.84 -2.21 8.72
CA GLY A 27 21.94 -2.29 7.76
C GLY A 27 21.68 -3.06 6.46
N ILE A 28 20.49 -3.63 6.25
CA ILE A 28 20.27 -4.51 5.09
C ILE A 28 18.94 -4.23 4.36
N TYR A 29 18.63 -2.96 4.07
CA TYR A 29 17.64 -2.62 3.04
C TYR A 29 18.03 -1.31 2.35
N LYS A 30 19.16 -1.31 1.63
CA LYS A 30 19.46 -0.26 0.63
C LYS A 30 18.63 -0.52 -0.63
N TYR A 31 17.31 -0.42 -0.53
CA TYR A 31 16.55 -0.09 -1.72
C TYR A 31 16.83 1.40 -1.98
N ALA A 32 17.26 1.73 -3.21
CA ALA A 32 17.21 3.12 -3.62
C ALA A 32 15.76 3.59 -3.42
N ASN A 33 15.57 4.65 -2.63
CA ASN A 33 14.23 5.24 -2.51
C ASN A 33 13.75 5.53 -3.93
N LEU A 34 12.52 5.13 -4.23
CA LEU A 34 11.91 5.48 -5.50
C LEU A 34 11.84 7.01 -5.61
N PRO A 35 12.07 7.58 -6.80
CA PRO A 35 11.91 9.02 -6.99
C PRO A 35 10.47 9.41 -6.66
N ILE A 36 10.32 10.54 -5.99
CA ILE A 36 9.01 11.17 -5.80
C ILE A 36 8.65 11.84 -7.12
N LEU A 37 7.54 11.42 -7.74
CA LEU A 37 7.06 12.02 -8.99
C LEU A 37 6.32 13.32 -8.73
N THR A 38 5.43 13.31 -7.73
CA THR A 38 4.65 14.48 -7.30
C THR A 38 4.52 14.49 -5.77
N GLU A 39 4.55 15.68 -5.18
CA GLU A 39 4.37 15.85 -3.73
C GLU A 39 2.91 15.89 -3.31
N ASN A 40 2.00 16.28 -4.21
CA ASN A 40 0.60 16.48 -3.92
C ASN A 40 -0.26 15.79 -4.99
N VAL A 41 -1.18 14.96 -4.53
CA VAL A 41 -2.16 14.27 -5.38
C VAL A 41 -3.56 14.64 -4.94
N VAL A 42 -4.50 14.60 -5.88
CA VAL A 42 -5.92 14.76 -5.60
C VAL A 42 -6.39 13.52 -4.85
N ASP A 43 -7.02 13.73 -3.70
CA ASP A 43 -7.54 12.65 -2.87
C ASP A 43 -8.87 12.11 -3.42
N VAL A 44 -9.26 10.92 -2.97
CA VAL A 44 -10.58 10.34 -3.27
C VAL A 44 -11.68 11.07 -2.52
N ALA A 45 -12.87 11.15 -3.13
CA ALA A 45 -14.05 11.69 -2.47
C ALA A 45 -14.66 10.67 -1.49
N GLY A 46 -15.32 11.17 -0.44
CA GLY A 46 -16.08 10.35 0.52
C GLY A 46 -15.35 10.15 1.85
N SER A 47 -15.44 8.94 2.40
CA SER A 47 -14.90 8.59 3.73
C SER A 47 -13.49 8.02 3.69
N GLU A 48 -13.04 7.56 2.53
CA GLU A 48 -11.68 7.06 2.35
C GLU A 48 -10.74 8.24 2.01
N THR A 49 -9.44 8.10 2.31
CA THR A 49 -8.44 9.15 2.07
C THR A 49 -7.06 8.52 1.92
N PHE A 50 -6.19 9.12 1.12
CA PHE A 50 -4.78 8.73 1.04
C PHE A 50 -3.94 9.25 2.22
N LYS A 51 -4.43 10.27 2.92
CA LYS A 51 -3.69 10.97 3.96
C LYS A 51 -3.33 10.05 5.12
N ASP A 52 -2.10 10.17 5.63
CA ASP A 52 -1.56 9.40 6.76
C ASP A 52 -1.43 7.87 6.50
N TYR A 53 -1.67 7.42 5.27
CA TYR A 53 -1.50 6.04 4.85
C TYR A 53 -0.48 5.91 3.70
N PHE A 54 0.32 4.86 3.72
CA PHE A 54 1.03 4.44 2.52
C PHE A 54 0.10 3.56 1.68
N THR A 55 -0.38 4.14 0.59
CA THR A 55 -1.50 3.61 -0.18
C THR A 55 -1.03 3.02 -1.50
N VAL A 56 -1.46 1.80 -1.80
CA VAL A 56 -1.45 1.29 -3.18
C VAL A 56 -2.77 1.70 -3.83
N VAL A 57 -2.71 2.50 -4.89
CA VAL A 57 -3.90 2.95 -5.62
C VAL A 57 -4.07 2.09 -6.87
N CYS A 58 -5.28 1.63 -7.14
CA CYS A 58 -5.60 0.80 -8.31
C CYS A 58 -6.77 1.38 -9.08
N PHE A 59 -6.58 1.65 -10.37
CA PHE A 59 -7.64 2.05 -11.28
C PHE A 59 -8.03 0.84 -12.12
N LEU A 60 -9.15 0.18 -11.80
CA LEU A 60 -9.50 -1.08 -12.48
C LEU A 60 -10.34 -0.89 -13.74
N GLY A 61 -10.95 0.29 -13.88
CA GLY A 61 -11.83 0.62 -15.00
C GLY A 61 -13.17 -0.09 -15.00
N ASP A 62 -13.82 -0.05 -16.17
CA ASP A 62 -15.15 -0.59 -16.44
C ASP A 62 -15.18 -2.13 -16.58
N ASP A 63 -14.03 -2.78 -16.84
CA ASP A 63 -13.95 -4.25 -16.97
C ASP A 63 -13.11 -4.87 -15.83
N LEU A 64 -13.79 -5.17 -14.72
CA LEU A 64 -13.17 -5.81 -13.55
C LEU A 64 -12.70 -7.24 -13.83
N SER A 65 -13.27 -7.90 -14.84
CA SER A 65 -12.94 -9.27 -15.20
C SER A 65 -11.53 -9.37 -15.77
N SER A 66 -11.14 -8.40 -16.60
CA SER A 66 -9.80 -8.28 -17.18
C SER A 66 -8.70 -8.07 -16.13
N THR A 67 -9.04 -7.41 -15.03
CA THR A 67 -8.10 -6.99 -13.97
C THR A 67 -7.94 -8.03 -12.85
N LYS A 68 -8.67 -9.15 -12.92
CA LYS A 68 -8.66 -10.20 -11.89
C LYS A 68 -7.28 -10.78 -11.61
N GLY A 69 -6.48 -11.01 -12.65
CA GLY A 69 -5.11 -11.53 -12.52
C GLY A 69 -4.17 -10.54 -11.83
N GLN A 70 -4.31 -9.25 -12.15
CA GLN A 70 -3.51 -8.18 -11.55
C GLN A 70 -3.81 -8.04 -10.05
N LEU A 71 -5.10 -8.06 -9.66
CA LEU A 71 -5.50 -8.03 -8.25
C LEU A 71 -5.00 -9.25 -7.47
N TYR A 72 -5.02 -10.44 -8.09
CA TYR A 72 -4.47 -11.64 -7.44
C TYR A 72 -2.96 -11.49 -7.19
N ASN A 73 -2.20 -11.04 -8.19
CA ASN A 73 -0.77 -10.81 -8.06
C ASN A 73 -0.45 -9.74 -7.00
N LEU A 74 -1.24 -8.66 -6.96
CA LEU A 74 -1.14 -7.62 -5.94
C LEU A 74 -1.39 -8.19 -4.54
N ASN A 75 -2.40 -9.05 -4.39
CA ASN A 75 -2.70 -9.70 -3.12
C ASN A 75 -1.53 -10.56 -2.63
N GLU A 76 -0.99 -11.41 -3.50
CA GLU A 76 0.10 -12.33 -3.15
C GLU A 76 1.44 -11.62 -2.90
N THR A 77 1.74 -10.58 -3.68
CA THR A 77 3.09 -9.96 -3.67
C THR A 77 3.21 -8.83 -2.66
N ILE A 78 2.18 -7.99 -2.54
CA ILE A 78 2.24 -6.77 -1.72
C ILE A 78 1.28 -6.88 -0.54
N TYR A 79 -0.01 -7.12 -0.78
CA TYR A 79 -1.03 -7.03 0.27
C TYR A 79 -0.73 -7.95 1.47
N LYS A 80 -0.46 -9.24 1.24
CA LYS A 80 -0.14 -10.21 2.31
C LYS A 80 1.05 -9.80 3.18
N ARG A 81 2.03 -9.11 2.60
CA ARG A 81 3.23 -8.66 3.32
C ARG A 81 2.95 -7.46 4.21
N TYR A 82 2.08 -6.54 3.77
CA TYR A 82 1.90 -5.25 4.43
C TYR A 82 0.55 -5.09 5.15
N ASN A 83 -0.40 -6.03 5.00
CA ASN A 83 -1.73 -5.94 5.61
C ASN A 83 -1.74 -5.93 7.14
N GLN A 84 -0.65 -6.23 7.83
CA GLN A 84 -0.55 -6.10 9.29
C GLN A 84 -0.18 -4.68 9.73
N SER A 85 0.39 -3.85 8.85
CA SER A 85 0.82 -2.49 9.18
C SER A 85 -0.37 -1.54 9.36
N LEU A 86 -0.42 -0.82 10.48
CA LEU A 86 -1.51 0.12 10.81
C LEU A 86 -1.74 1.20 9.74
N TYR A 87 -0.69 1.60 9.02
CA TYR A 87 -0.73 2.68 8.03
C TYR A 87 -0.78 2.18 6.58
N PHE A 88 -0.95 0.87 6.34
CA PHE A 88 -1.10 0.34 4.98
C PHE A 88 -2.56 0.31 4.55
N GLN A 89 -2.83 0.67 3.30
CA GLN A 89 -4.09 0.36 2.64
C GLN A 89 -3.93 0.14 1.13
N THR A 90 -4.95 -0.45 0.53
CA THR A 90 -5.11 -0.54 -0.92
C THR A 90 -6.43 0.10 -1.31
N VAL A 91 -6.38 1.17 -2.09
CA VAL A 91 -7.57 1.89 -2.56
C VAL A 91 -7.82 1.52 -4.01
N VAL A 92 -8.96 0.90 -4.25
CA VAL A 92 -9.44 0.46 -5.55
C VAL A 92 -10.49 1.46 -6.01
N ILE A 93 -10.20 2.15 -7.11
CA ILE A 93 -11.07 3.15 -7.72
C ILE A 93 -11.70 2.54 -8.96
N VAL A 94 -13.03 2.61 -9.05
CA VAL A 94 -13.83 2.06 -10.14
C VAL A 94 -14.90 3.05 -10.60
N PRO A 95 -15.24 3.10 -11.90
CA PRO A 95 -16.43 3.80 -12.37
C PRO A 95 -17.73 3.18 -11.82
N PRO A 96 -18.84 3.93 -11.78
CA PRO A 96 -20.16 3.39 -11.42
C PRO A 96 -20.68 2.39 -12.47
N GLY A 97 -21.59 1.49 -12.06
CA GLY A 97 -22.23 0.51 -12.94
C GLY A 97 -21.71 -0.93 -12.81
N ASN A 98 -20.71 -1.14 -11.95
CA ASN A 98 -20.02 -2.41 -11.75
C ASN A 98 -20.25 -3.04 -10.36
N GLU A 99 -21.35 -2.68 -9.70
CA GLU A 99 -21.58 -3.00 -8.29
C GLU A 99 -21.62 -4.52 -8.05
N THR A 100 -22.24 -5.28 -8.96
CA THR A 100 -22.36 -6.74 -8.87
C THR A 100 -20.99 -7.42 -8.96
N GLU A 101 -20.16 -7.01 -9.91
CA GLU A 101 -18.81 -7.56 -10.07
C GLU A 101 -17.89 -7.15 -8.92
N LEU A 102 -18.04 -5.92 -8.43
CA LEU A 102 -17.31 -5.41 -7.27
C LEU A 102 -17.61 -6.22 -6.00
N ILE A 103 -18.86 -6.65 -5.80
CA ILE A 103 -19.23 -7.56 -4.71
C ILE A 103 -18.49 -8.89 -4.84
N ALA A 104 -18.39 -9.44 -6.05
CA ALA A 104 -17.67 -10.69 -6.30
C ALA A 104 -16.15 -10.53 -6.05
N VAL A 105 -15.56 -9.39 -6.43
CA VAL A 105 -14.16 -9.06 -6.15
C VAL A 105 -13.91 -8.94 -4.65
N LYS A 106 -14.75 -8.19 -3.92
CA LYS A 106 -14.69 -8.04 -2.46
C LYS A 106 -14.75 -9.39 -1.75
N LYS A 107 -15.74 -10.22 -2.11
CA LYS A 107 -15.90 -11.57 -1.56
C LYS A 107 -14.66 -12.42 -1.79
N ARG A 108 -14.10 -12.38 -3.00
CA ARG A 108 -12.90 -13.15 -3.37
C ARG A 108 -11.69 -12.71 -2.54
N LEU A 109 -11.42 -11.42 -2.43
CA LEU A 109 -10.28 -10.92 -1.65
C LEU A 109 -10.38 -11.31 -0.17
N GLY A 110 -11.59 -11.32 0.41
CA GLY A 110 -11.83 -11.78 1.78
C GLY A 110 -11.62 -13.28 2.01
N THR A 111 -11.50 -14.11 0.97
CA THR A 111 -11.23 -15.55 1.14
C THR A 111 -9.77 -15.87 1.43
N TYR A 112 -8.83 -14.99 1.06
CA TYR A 112 -7.39 -15.25 1.14
C TYR A 112 -6.70 -14.62 2.35
N ALA A 113 -7.23 -13.50 2.85
CA ALA A 113 -6.69 -12.74 3.99
C ALA A 113 -7.77 -11.81 4.56
N ASP A 114 -7.51 -11.19 5.72
CA ASP A 114 -8.31 -10.06 6.19
C ASP A 114 -8.30 -8.96 5.11
N ALA A 115 -9.49 -8.66 4.56
CA ALA A 115 -9.66 -7.69 3.49
C ALA A 115 -10.03 -6.28 4.00
N SER A 116 -9.97 -6.02 5.31
CA SER A 116 -10.34 -4.74 5.94
C SER A 116 -9.57 -3.50 5.40
N LYS A 117 -8.38 -3.73 4.83
CA LYS A 117 -7.51 -2.70 4.24
C LYS A 117 -7.68 -2.53 2.74
N TRP A 118 -8.56 -3.30 2.11
CA TRP A 118 -9.04 -3.02 0.76
C TRP A 118 -10.19 -2.01 0.84
N LYS A 119 -9.95 -0.82 0.34
CA LYS A 119 -10.91 0.27 0.23
C LYS A 119 -11.41 0.32 -1.19
N PHE A 120 -12.72 0.45 -1.38
CA PHE A 120 -13.33 0.48 -2.71
C PHE A 120 -14.10 1.78 -2.85
N VAL A 121 -13.66 2.59 -3.81
CA VAL A 121 -14.23 3.90 -4.10
C VAL A 121 -14.85 3.85 -5.48
N THR A 122 -16.12 4.23 -5.55
CA THR A 122 -16.81 4.48 -6.82
C THR A 122 -16.72 5.98 -7.10
N ALA A 123 -16.20 6.36 -8.26
CA ALA A 123 -16.02 7.75 -8.66
C ALA A 123 -16.45 7.96 -10.11
N SER A 124 -16.85 9.18 -10.48
CA SER A 124 -17.20 9.49 -11.87
C SER A 124 -15.97 9.36 -12.78
N LYS A 125 -16.20 9.20 -14.08
CA LYS A 125 -15.12 9.10 -15.08
C LYS A 125 -14.23 10.34 -15.07
N GLU A 126 -14.84 11.52 -14.88
CA GLU A 126 -14.15 12.80 -14.77
C GLU A 126 -13.29 12.87 -13.50
N GLU A 127 -13.81 12.42 -12.37
CA GLU A 127 -13.08 12.35 -11.10
C GLU A 127 -11.89 11.38 -11.19
N ILE A 128 -12.10 10.21 -11.82
CA ILE A 128 -11.03 9.22 -12.03
C ILE A 128 -9.88 9.82 -12.84
N VAL A 129 -10.20 10.49 -13.94
CA VAL A 129 -9.19 11.16 -14.78
C VAL A 129 -8.47 12.26 -14.00
N ALA A 130 -9.19 13.06 -13.22
CA ALA A 130 -8.59 14.11 -12.40
C ALA A 130 -7.64 13.54 -11.33
N ILE A 131 -8.07 12.47 -10.63
CA ILE A 131 -7.27 11.78 -9.62
C ILE A 131 -6.03 11.17 -10.28
N PHE A 132 -6.18 10.40 -11.37
CA PHE A 132 -5.07 9.75 -12.06
C PHE A 132 -4.02 10.75 -12.55
N ASN A 133 -4.46 11.83 -13.23
CA ASN A 133 -3.55 12.84 -13.76
C ASN A 133 -2.80 13.59 -12.66
N SER A 134 -3.36 13.68 -11.44
CA SER A 134 -2.68 14.33 -10.32
C SER A 134 -1.42 13.59 -9.86
N PHE A 135 -1.29 12.29 -10.16
CA PHE A 135 -0.09 11.51 -9.84
C PHE A 135 1.12 11.86 -10.72
N ASP A 136 0.91 12.59 -11.83
CA ASP A 136 1.95 12.94 -12.81
C ASP A 136 2.84 11.74 -13.19
N SER A 137 2.19 10.60 -13.39
CA SER A 137 2.87 9.33 -13.65
C SER A 137 3.12 9.13 -15.15
N PRO A 138 4.15 8.36 -15.55
CA PRO A 138 4.38 8.04 -16.96
C PRO A 138 3.36 7.04 -17.53
N TYR A 139 2.45 6.51 -16.71
CA TYR A 139 1.41 5.57 -17.09
C TYR A 139 0.20 6.27 -17.70
N LYS A 140 -0.71 5.49 -18.29
CA LYS A 140 -1.93 6.00 -18.91
C LYS A 140 -3.16 5.28 -18.40
N LEU A 141 -4.30 5.97 -18.46
CA LEU A 141 -5.60 5.32 -18.41
C LEU A 141 -5.95 4.80 -19.81
N ASN A 142 -6.43 3.57 -19.87
CA ASN A 142 -7.03 2.98 -21.07
C ASN A 142 -8.46 3.49 -21.27
N ASP A 143 -9.09 3.09 -22.39
CA ASP A 143 -10.46 3.51 -22.76
C ASP A 143 -11.53 3.09 -21.74
N ASN A 144 -11.22 2.09 -20.91
CA ASN A 144 -12.08 1.61 -19.84
C ASN A 144 -11.82 2.32 -18.51
N PHE A 145 -10.99 3.38 -18.45
CA PHE A 145 -10.60 4.07 -17.21
C PHE A 145 -9.80 3.19 -16.23
N GLY A 146 -9.16 2.13 -16.73
CA GLY A 146 -8.18 1.34 -15.98
C GLY A 146 -6.75 1.82 -16.27
N SER A 147 -5.84 1.71 -15.30
CA SER A 147 -4.43 2.07 -15.49
C SER A 147 -3.64 0.95 -16.18
N GLU A 148 -2.79 1.30 -17.13
CA GLU A 148 -1.83 0.40 -17.82
C GLU A 148 -0.50 0.23 -17.07
#